data_AF-F2UIP0-F1
#
_entry.id   AF-F2UIP0-F1
#
_cell.length_a   1.000
_cell.length_b   1.000
_cell.length_c   1.000
_cell.angle_alpha   90.00
_cell.angle_beta   90.00
_cell.angle_gamma   90.00
#
_symmetry.space_group_name_H-M   'P 1'
#
loop_
_entity.id
_entity.type
_entity.pdbx_description
1 polymer ?
#
loop_
_entity_poly.entity_id
_entity_poly.type
_entity_poly.pdbx_seq_one_letter_code
_entity_poly.pdbx_strand_id
1 'polypeptide(L)'
;MSHTCIVKYKTAFYSFYLPVAAAMHMAGIKDEKAFANAQEILLEMGVFFQVQDDYLDCYGAPEVIGKIGTDIEQDNKCGWLVVQALDRVTPEQRKILEENYGRKDPECVKRIKELYKELDLEKLYHEFEEASYQKLMKMVEEKAGDLPKGIFTDFAAKIYKRQK
;
A
#
# COMPACT_ATOMS: atom_id res chain seq x y z
N MET A 1 13.55 4.03 -9.62
CA MET A 1 12.37 4.59 -8.92
C MET A 1 11.97 3.57 -7.87
N SER A 2 11.87 3.96 -6.59
CA SER A 2 11.40 3.04 -5.54
C SER A 2 9.87 2.86 -5.61
N HIS A 3 9.37 1.71 -5.15
CA HIS A 3 7.93 1.44 -4.98
C HIS A 3 7.23 2.58 -4.23
N THR A 4 7.85 3.08 -3.16
CA THR A 4 7.35 4.22 -2.37
C THR A 4 7.16 5.49 -3.19
N CYS A 5 8.06 5.80 -4.14
CA CYS A 5 7.88 6.96 -5.03
C CYS A 5 6.69 6.76 -5.97
N ILE A 6 6.54 5.57 -6.56
CA ILE A 6 5.42 5.27 -7.46
C ILE A 6 4.11 5.44 -6.69
N VAL A 7 3.99 4.84 -5.51
CA VAL A 7 2.78 4.87 -4.69
C VAL A 7 2.40 6.30 -4.28
N LYS A 8 3.40 7.08 -3.85
CA LYS A 8 3.20 8.46 -3.41
C LYS A 8 2.53 9.30 -4.49
N TYR A 9 3.05 9.26 -5.72
CA TYR A 9 2.56 10.07 -6.83
C TYR A 9 1.38 9.46 -7.57
N LYS A 10 1.32 8.12 -7.68
CA LYS A 10 0.25 7.43 -8.39
C LYS A 10 -1.03 7.43 -7.59
N THR A 11 -0.99 7.28 -6.26
CA THR A 11 -2.17 6.96 -5.44
C THR A 11 -2.38 7.93 -4.28
N ALA A 12 -1.33 8.25 -3.52
CA ALA A 12 -1.51 8.93 -2.25
C ALA A 12 -2.00 10.39 -2.38
N PHE A 13 -1.48 11.13 -3.38
CA PHE A 13 -1.89 12.52 -3.60
C PHE A 13 -3.36 12.67 -4.00
N TYR A 14 -3.83 11.91 -4.99
CA TYR A 14 -5.17 12.11 -5.54
C TYR A 14 -6.26 11.44 -4.67
N SER A 15 -5.97 10.27 -4.07
CA SER A 15 -6.96 9.51 -3.30
C SER A 15 -7.12 9.98 -1.87
N PHE A 16 -6.05 10.50 -1.25
CA PHE A 16 -6.07 10.84 0.18
C PHE A 16 -5.87 12.33 0.43
N TYR A 17 -4.81 12.94 -0.11
CA TYR A 17 -4.50 14.34 0.18
C TYR A 17 -5.47 15.33 -0.47
N LEU A 18 -5.71 15.20 -1.78
CA LEU A 18 -6.49 16.16 -2.55
C LEU A 18 -7.93 16.38 -2.01
N PRO A 19 -8.71 15.34 -1.64
CA PRO A 19 -10.05 15.54 -1.09
C PRO A 19 -10.04 16.32 0.23
N VAL A 20 -9.07 16.06 1.11
CA VAL A 20 -8.95 16.75 2.39
C VAL A 20 -8.45 18.17 2.19
N ALA A 21 -7.44 18.39 1.33
CA ALA A 21 -6.94 19.73 1.01
C ALA A 21 -8.03 20.61 0.39
N ALA A 22 -8.88 20.07 -0.50
CA ALA A 22 -10.03 20.78 -1.03
C ALA A 22 -11.02 21.18 0.07
N ALA A 23 -11.34 20.26 0.99
CA ALA A 23 -12.21 20.55 2.13
C ALA A 23 -11.61 21.60 3.07
N MET A 24 -10.30 21.57 3.32
CA MET A 24 -9.59 22.57 4.12
C MET A 24 -9.68 23.97 3.49
N HIS A 25 -9.49 24.07 2.16
CA HIS A 25 -9.69 25.33 1.44
C HIS A 25 -11.14 25.83 1.53
N MET A 26 -12.13 24.94 1.37
CA MET A 26 -13.56 25.28 1.49
C MET A 26 -13.93 25.74 2.91
N ALA A 27 -13.28 25.19 3.94
CA ALA A 27 -13.44 25.59 5.33
C ALA A 27 -12.71 26.90 5.67
N GLY A 28 -12.01 27.52 4.71
CA GLY A 28 -11.30 28.78 4.91
C GLY A 28 -9.96 28.65 5.64
N ILE A 29 -9.43 27.43 5.78
CA ILE A 29 -8.11 27.20 6.37
C ILE A 29 -7.05 27.77 5.42
N LYS A 30 -6.15 28.58 5.97
CA LYS A 30 -5.03 29.20 5.23
C LYS A 30 -3.66 28.88 5.84
N ASP A 31 -3.63 28.17 6.96
CA ASP A 31 -2.38 27.81 7.64
C ASP A 31 -1.64 26.75 6.83
N GLU A 32 -0.50 27.14 6.25
CA GLU A 32 0.37 26.26 5.47
C GLU A 32 0.88 25.07 6.31
N LYS A 33 1.07 25.25 7.62
CA LYS A 33 1.51 24.17 8.51
C LYS A 33 0.43 23.11 8.64
N ALA A 34 -0.84 23.51 8.75
CA ALA A 34 -1.96 22.57 8.74
C ALA A 34 -2.01 21.75 7.45
N PHE A 35 -1.81 22.39 6.27
CA PHE A 35 -1.75 21.66 4.99
C PHE A 35 -0.56 20.70 4.93
N ALA A 36 0.62 21.12 5.38
CA ALA A 36 1.81 20.27 5.41
C ALA A 36 1.61 19.04 6.31
N ASN A 37 1.06 19.24 7.52
CA ASN A 37 0.77 18.15 8.45
C ASN A 37 -0.26 17.17 7.88
N ALA A 38 -1.36 17.68 7.31
CA ALA A 38 -2.37 16.86 6.66
C ALA A 38 -1.77 16.05 5.50
N GLN A 39 -0.93 16.69 4.67
CA GLN A 39 -0.24 16.04 3.57
C GLN A 39 0.64 14.90 4.06
N GLU A 40 1.44 15.10 5.10
CA GLU A 40 2.31 14.04 5.64
C GLU A 40 1.53 12.83 6.13
N ILE A 41 0.45 13.03 6.88
CA ILE A 41 -0.42 11.95 7.37
C ILE A 41 -1.07 11.22 6.20
N LEU A 42 -1.67 11.95 5.27
CA LEU A 42 -2.47 11.39 4.18
C LEU A 42 -1.61 10.70 3.12
N LEU A 43 -0.37 11.16 2.92
CA LEU A 43 0.57 10.49 2.05
C LEU A 43 1.06 9.16 2.63
N GLU A 44 1.35 9.10 3.93
CA GLU A 44 1.66 7.84 4.61
C GLU A 44 0.46 6.88 4.54
N MET A 45 -0.74 7.39 4.71
CA MET A 45 -1.98 6.62 4.60
C MET A 45 -2.16 6.04 3.20
N GLY A 46 -1.88 6.81 2.16
CA GLY A 46 -1.91 6.33 0.78
C GLY A 46 -0.84 5.29 0.47
N VAL A 47 0.34 5.38 1.11
CA VAL A 47 1.36 4.33 1.04
C VAL A 47 0.86 3.03 1.64
N PHE A 48 0.31 3.10 2.85
CA PHE A 48 -0.29 1.96 3.50
C PHE A 48 -1.38 1.32 2.64
N PHE A 49 -2.34 2.11 2.15
CA PHE A 49 -3.44 1.65 1.31
C PHE A 49 -2.99 0.89 0.05
N GLN A 50 -1.96 1.39 -0.65
CA GLN A 50 -1.47 0.75 -1.86
C GLN A 50 -0.73 -0.56 -1.58
N VAL A 51 -0.04 -0.67 -0.44
CA VAL A 51 0.56 -1.95 -0.02
C VAL A 51 -0.54 -2.99 0.25
N GLN A 52 -1.65 -2.58 0.89
CA GLN A 52 -2.81 -3.45 1.05
C GLN A 52 -3.41 -3.86 -0.30
N ASP A 53 -3.46 -2.94 -1.27
CA ASP A 53 -3.94 -3.21 -2.63
C ASP A 53 -3.07 -4.26 -3.35
N ASP A 54 -1.74 -4.11 -3.29
CA ASP A 54 -0.79 -5.05 -3.87
C ASP A 54 -0.87 -6.43 -3.18
N TYR A 55 -1.11 -6.47 -1.86
CA TYR A 55 -1.33 -7.71 -1.12
C TYR A 55 -2.64 -8.39 -1.54
N LEU A 56 -3.76 -7.65 -1.54
CA LEU A 56 -5.08 -8.17 -1.90
C LEU A 56 -5.14 -8.61 -3.37
N ASP A 57 -4.37 -8.00 -4.28
CA ASP A 57 -4.28 -8.47 -5.66
C ASP A 57 -3.68 -9.87 -5.75
N CYS A 58 -2.68 -10.20 -4.92
CA CYS A 58 -2.06 -11.52 -4.93
C CYS A 58 -2.83 -12.58 -4.10
N TYR A 59 -3.27 -12.20 -2.90
CA TYR A 59 -3.82 -13.11 -1.88
C TYR A 59 -5.34 -13.02 -1.71
N GLY A 60 -5.97 -11.95 -2.19
CA GLY A 60 -7.41 -11.77 -2.09
C GLY A 60 -8.16 -12.77 -2.95
N ALA A 61 -9.23 -13.34 -2.39
CA ALA A 61 -10.13 -14.19 -3.16
C ALA A 61 -10.88 -13.35 -4.21
N PRO A 62 -10.93 -13.75 -5.50
CA PRO A 62 -11.57 -12.97 -6.57
C PRO A 62 -13.00 -12.56 -6.27
N GLU A 63 -13.75 -13.39 -5.53
CA GLU A 63 -15.14 -13.14 -5.12
C GLU A 63 -15.24 -11.96 -4.13
N VAL A 64 -14.19 -11.74 -3.34
CA VAL A 64 -14.13 -10.69 -2.32
C VAL A 64 -13.60 -9.38 -2.91
N ILE A 65 -12.53 -9.46 -3.71
CA ILE A 65 -11.91 -8.28 -4.35
C ILE A 65 -12.65 -7.82 -5.62
N GLY A 66 -13.54 -8.65 -6.18
CA GLY A 66 -14.34 -8.34 -7.36
C GLY A 66 -13.56 -8.34 -8.68
N LYS A 67 -12.31 -8.80 -8.67
CA LYS A 67 -11.41 -8.91 -9.83
C LYS A 67 -10.50 -10.12 -9.68
N ILE A 68 -9.95 -10.60 -10.79
CA ILE A 68 -8.80 -11.52 -10.73
C ILE A 68 -7.55 -10.66 -10.59
N GLY A 69 -6.72 -10.98 -9.61
CA GLY A 69 -5.43 -10.33 -9.43
C GLY A 69 -4.51 -10.57 -10.63
N THR A 70 -3.86 -9.51 -11.10
CA THR A 70 -3.05 -9.56 -12.32
C THR A 70 -1.63 -9.04 -12.10
N ASP A 71 -1.27 -8.63 -10.89
CA ASP A 71 0.01 -7.96 -10.61
C ASP A 71 1.23 -8.79 -11.01
N ILE A 72 1.19 -10.11 -10.82
CA ILE A 72 2.28 -11.03 -11.17
C ILE A 72 2.39 -11.22 -12.69
N GLU A 73 1.25 -11.20 -13.40
CA GLU A 73 1.15 -11.40 -14.86
C GLU A 73 1.39 -10.11 -15.64
N GLN A 74 1.15 -8.96 -14.99
CA GLN A 74 1.42 -7.65 -15.53
C GLN A 74 2.91 -7.46 -15.72
N ASP A 75 3.27 -7.03 -16.94
CA ASP A 75 4.66 -6.88 -17.32
C ASP A 75 5.39 -5.92 -16.37
N ASN A 76 6.31 -6.48 -15.58
CA ASN A 76 7.17 -5.78 -14.65
C ASN A 76 6.46 -4.84 -13.65
N LYS A 77 5.26 -5.19 -13.17
CA LYS A 77 4.63 -4.40 -12.11
C LYS A 77 5.54 -4.38 -10.88
N CYS A 78 5.98 -3.18 -10.49
CA CYS A 78 6.69 -2.97 -9.23
C CYS A 78 5.66 -2.88 -8.09
N GLY A 79 5.16 -4.03 -7.65
CA GLY A 79 4.30 -4.16 -6.46
C GLY A 79 5.12 -4.36 -5.18
N TRP A 80 4.48 -4.18 -4.03
CA TRP A 80 5.16 -4.33 -2.74
C TRP A 80 5.72 -5.76 -2.56
N LEU A 81 4.93 -6.78 -2.90
CA LEU A 81 5.33 -8.19 -2.73
C LEU A 81 6.60 -8.56 -3.48
N VAL A 82 6.75 -8.14 -4.75
CA VAL A 82 7.96 -8.44 -5.53
C VAL A 82 9.19 -7.72 -4.98
N VAL A 83 9.03 -6.50 -4.46
CA VAL A 83 10.13 -5.77 -3.80
C VAL A 83 10.55 -6.50 -2.53
N GLN A 84 9.60 -6.89 -1.68
CA GLN A 84 9.91 -7.63 -0.46
C GLN A 84 10.54 -9.00 -0.75
N ALA A 85 10.11 -9.67 -1.83
CA ALA A 85 10.70 -10.92 -2.27
C ALA A 85 12.14 -10.73 -2.73
N LEU A 86 12.41 -9.75 -3.59
CA LEU A 86 13.76 -9.45 -4.11
C LEU A 86 14.79 -9.20 -3.00
N ASP A 87 14.37 -8.59 -1.89
CA ASP A 87 15.23 -8.34 -0.72
C ASP A 87 15.52 -9.59 0.13
N ARG A 88 14.79 -10.70 -0.09
CA ARG A 88 14.80 -11.89 0.79
C ARG A 88 15.19 -13.19 0.09
N VAL A 89 15.11 -13.23 -1.24
CA VAL A 89 15.42 -14.43 -2.02
C VAL A 89 16.90 -14.83 -1.94
N THR A 90 17.16 -16.13 -1.95
CA THR A 90 18.50 -16.67 -2.27
C THR A 90 18.81 -16.48 -3.77
N PRO A 91 20.07 -16.67 -4.21
CA PRO A 91 20.41 -16.63 -5.63
C PRO A 91 19.60 -17.60 -6.51
N GLU A 92 19.25 -18.77 -5.98
CA GLU A 92 18.44 -19.79 -6.67
C GLU A 92 16.98 -19.35 -6.77
N GLN A 93 16.41 -18.86 -5.67
CA GLN A 93 15.04 -18.32 -5.65
C GLN A 93 14.90 -17.07 -6.51
N ARG A 94 15.97 -16.26 -6.61
CA ARG A 94 15.99 -15.08 -7.48
C ARG A 94 15.83 -15.47 -8.95
N LYS A 95 16.43 -16.56 -9.40
CA LYS A 95 16.24 -17.07 -10.77
C LYS A 95 14.78 -17.44 -11.02
N ILE A 96 14.12 -18.08 -10.05
CA ILE A 96 12.69 -18.38 -10.14
C ILE A 96 11.89 -17.09 -10.37
N LEU A 97 12.20 -16.04 -9.61
CA LEU A 97 11.53 -14.75 -9.74
C LEU A 97 11.78 -14.11 -11.11
N GLU A 98 13.02 -14.09 -11.60
CA GLU A 98 13.41 -13.52 -12.89
C GLU A 98 12.82 -14.27 -14.10
N GLU A 99 12.67 -15.60 -14.00
CA GLU A 99 12.15 -16.43 -15.09
C GLU A 99 10.62 -16.37 -15.20
N ASN A 100 9.92 -16.22 -14.06
CA ASN A 100 8.48 -16.39 -13.97
C ASN A 100 7.68 -15.08 -13.78
N TYR A 101 8.27 -14.03 -13.22
CA TYR A 101 7.54 -12.78 -12.98
C TYR A 101 7.26 -12.01 -14.29
N GLY A 102 6.07 -11.42 -14.43
CA GLY A 102 5.64 -10.73 -15.65
C GLY A 102 5.31 -11.67 -16.81
N ARG A 103 5.09 -12.97 -16.53
CA ARG A 103 4.63 -13.96 -17.51
C ARG A 103 3.14 -14.16 -17.34
N LYS A 104 2.41 -14.20 -18.47
CA LYS A 104 0.97 -14.47 -18.52
C LYS A 104 0.63 -15.96 -18.41
N ASP A 105 1.64 -16.82 -18.23
CA ASP A 105 1.45 -18.26 -18.05
C ASP A 105 0.98 -18.52 -16.60
N PRO A 106 -0.19 -19.15 -16.39
CA PRO A 106 -0.69 -19.48 -15.06
C PRO A 106 0.28 -20.31 -14.20
N GLU A 107 1.11 -21.17 -14.80
CA GLU A 107 2.09 -21.95 -14.04
C GLU A 107 3.24 -21.07 -13.53
N CYS A 108 3.66 -20.06 -14.30
CA CYS A 108 4.62 -19.06 -13.82
C CYS A 108 4.04 -18.27 -12.64
N VAL A 109 2.77 -17.86 -12.71
CA VAL A 109 2.09 -17.15 -11.62
C VAL A 109 2.03 -17.99 -10.36
N LYS A 110 1.64 -19.25 -10.51
CA LYS A 110 1.59 -20.22 -9.41
C LYS A 110 2.98 -20.38 -8.77
N ARG A 111 4.04 -20.47 -9.57
CA ARG A 111 5.41 -20.59 -9.08
C ARG A 111 5.86 -19.36 -8.27
N ILE A 112 5.48 -18.16 -8.71
CA ILE A 112 5.74 -16.93 -7.94
C ILE A 112 4.95 -16.92 -6.63
N LYS A 113 3.68 -17.33 -6.64
CA LYS A 113 2.86 -17.44 -5.42
C LYS A 113 3.43 -18.46 -4.42
N GLU A 114 3.91 -19.59 -4.91
CA GLU A 114 4.63 -20.58 -4.09
C GLU A 114 5.89 -19.98 -3.47
N LEU A 115 6.69 -19.25 -4.26
CA LEU A 115 7.88 -18.56 -3.75
C LEU A 115 7.52 -17.53 -2.68
N TYR A 116 6.47 -16.73 -2.87
CA TYR A 116 6.02 -15.77 -1.85
C TYR A 116 5.58 -16.46 -0.55
N LYS A 117 5.00 -17.66 -0.65
CA LYS A 117 4.68 -18.49 0.51
C LYS A 117 5.93 -19.03 1.20
N GLU A 118 6.93 -19.50 0.44
CA GLU A 118 8.22 -19.94 1.00
C GLU A 118 8.95 -18.82 1.75
N LEU A 119 8.80 -17.57 1.28
CA LEU A 119 9.39 -16.37 1.89
C LEU A 119 8.54 -15.79 3.04
N ASP A 120 7.41 -16.42 3.38
CA ASP A 120 6.49 -16.00 4.45
C ASP A 120 6.03 -14.53 4.31
N LEU A 121 5.76 -14.09 3.06
CA LEU A 121 5.41 -12.69 2.78
C LEU A 121 4.03 -12.30 3.32
N GLU A 122 3.14 -13.26 3.53
CA GLU A 122 1.84 -13.03 4.17
C GLU A 122 2.00 -12.59 5.63
N LYS A 123 2.86 -13.27 6.39
CA LYS A 123 3.19 -12.87 7.75
C LYS A 123 3.83 -11.49 7.77
N LEU A 124 4.79 -11.24 6.87
CA LEU A 124 5.44 -9.94 6.75
C LEU A 124 4.44 -8.81 6.46
N TYR A 125 3.44 -9.08 5.62
CA TYR A 125 2.37 -8.12 5.35
C TYR A 125 1.56 -7.81 6.61
N HIS A 126 1.18 -8.82 7.40
CA HIS A 126 0.42 -8.59 8.64
C HIS A 126 1.23 -7.81 9.69
N GLU A 127 2.53 -8.07 9.80
CA GLU A 127 3.43 -7.28 10.65
C GLU A 127 3.53 -5.82 10.17
N PHE A 128 3.65 -5.62 8.85
CA PHE A 128 3.63 -4.29 8.24
C PHE A 128 2.29 -3.58 8.46
N GLU A 129 1.17 -4.26 8.28
CA GLU A 129 -0.18 -3.70 8.42
C GLU A 129 -0.40 -3.16 9.83
N GLU A 130 -0.03 -3.93 10.85
CA GLU A 130 -0.14 -3.50 12.24
C GLU A 130 0.81 -2.32 12.52
N ALA A 131 2.07 -2.43 12.11
CA ALA A 131 3.05 -1.36 12.34
C ALA A 131 2.66 -0.04 11.64
N SER A 132 2.16 -0.12 10.41
CA SER A 132 1.69 1.04 9.64
C SER A 132 0.47 1.68 10.27
N TYR A 133 -0.49 0.89 10.77
CA TYR A 133 -1.64 1.43 11.48
C TYR A 133 -1.22 2.16 12.76
N GLN A 134 -0.37 1.54 13.60
CA GLN A 134 0.13 2.18 14.82
C GLN A 134 0.94 3.45 14.52
N LYS A 135 1.78 3.43 13.48
CA LYS A 135 2.52 4.60 13.01
C LYS A 135 1.57 5.72 12.58
N LEU A 136 0.53 5.40 11.83
CA LEU A 136 -0.48 6.38 11.38
C LEU A 136 -1.21 7.00 12.56
N MET A 137 -1.67 6.20 13.52
CA MET A 137 -2.35 6.70 14.72
C MET A 137 -1.44 7.63 15.53
N LYS A 138 -0.16 7.28 15.68
CA LYS A 138 0.84 8.14 16.32
C LYS A 138 1.05 9.45 15.55
N MET A 139 1.18 9.39 14.22
CA MET A 139 1.32 10.59 13.39
C MET A 139 0.10 11.52 13.50
N VAL A 140 -1.11 10.96 13.55
CA VAL A 140 -2.34 11.75 13.77
C VAL A 140 -2.30 12.44 15.13
N GLU A 141 -1.88 11.74 16.19
CA GLU A 141 -1.78 12.32 17.51
C GLU A 141 -0.76 13.47 17.57
N GLU A 142 0.40 13.29 16.95
CA GLU A 142 1.52 14.24 17.00
C GLU A 142 1.36 15.43 16.04
N LYS A 143 0.73 15.22 14.88
CA LYS A 143 0.77 16.19 13.76
C LYS A 143 -0.57 16.81 13.41
N ALA A 144 -1.71 16.25 13.82
CA ALA A 144 -3.01 16.83 13.46
C ALA A 144 -3.14 18.30 13.91
N GLY A 145 -2.52 18.67 15.03
CA GLY A 145 -2.60 20.03 15.57
C GLY A 145 -4.05 20.42 15.81
N ASP A 146 -4.47 21.54 15.21
CA ASP A 146 -5.85 22.04 15.29
C ASP A 146 -6.82 21.38 14.30
N LEU A 147 -6.31 20.52 13.40
CA LEU A 147 -7.18 19.79 12.48
C LEU A 147 -7.99 18.74 13.23
N PRO A 148 -9.27 18.53 12.88
CA PRO A 148 -10.08 17.49 13.48
C PRO A 148 -9.44 16.11 13.25
N LYS A 149 -8.91 15.49 14.31
CA LYS A 149 -8.30 14.15 14.27
C LYS A 149 -9.22 13.10 13.64
N GLY A 150 -10.54 13.26 13.86
CA GLY A 150 -11.60 12.43 13.29
C GLY A 150 -11.47 12.20 11.79
N ILE A 151 -11.08 13.23 11.02
CA ILE A 151 -10.91 13.11 9.56
C ILE A 151 -9.89 12.03 9.22
N PHE A 152 -8.78 11.97 9.98
CA PHE A 152 -7.71 11.01 9.73
C PHE A 152 -8.02 9.64 10.36
N THR A 153 -8.55 9.61 11.58
CA THR A 153 -8.85 8.34 12.27
C THR A 153 -9.96 7.57 11.58
N ASP A 154 -10.98 8.26 11.05
CA ASP A 154 -12.08 7.62 10.32
C ASP A 154 -11.59 7.03 9.00
N PHE A 155 -10.67 7.72 8.31
CA PHE A 155 -10.05 7.19 7.11
C PHE A 155 -9.16 5.98 7.43
N ALA A 156 -8.32 6.08 8.48
CA ALA A 156 -7.46 4.98 8.92
C ALA A 156 -8.28 3.74 9.32
N ALA A 157 -9.40 3.92 10.03
CA ALA A 157 -10.28 2.84 10.43
C ALA A 157 -10.97 2.16 9.24
N LYS A 158 -11.31 2.91 8.17
CA LYS A 158 -11.90 2.34 6.96
C LYS A 158 -10.93 1.46 6.17
N ILE A 159 -9.64 1.77 6.20
CA ILE A 159 -8.64 1.03 5.43
C ILE A 159 -7.96 -0.08 6.25
N TYR A 160 -7.89 0.05 7.58
CA TYR A 160 -7.26 -0.96 8.43
C TYR A 160 -7.98 -2.32 8.32
N LYS A 161 -7.22 -3.37 8.04
CA LYS A 161 -7.73 -4.74 7.84
C LYS A 161 -8.86 -4.82 6.82
N ARG A 162 -8.83 -3.96 5.79
CA ARG A 162 -9.80 -4.00 4.69
C ARG A 162 -9.70 -5.32 3.95
N GLN A 163 -10.85 -5.86 3.58
CA GLN A 163 -10.95 -7.09 2.78
C GLN A 163 -11.14 -6.80 1.28
N LYS A 164 -11.37 -5.53 0.91
CA LYS A 164 -11.58 -5.06 -0.46
C LYS A 164 -11.10 -3.61 -0.66
#